data_AF-A0A454D5J7-F1
#
_entry.id   AF-A0A454D5J7-F1
#
_cell.length_a   1.000
_cell.length_b   1.000
_cell.length_c   1.000
_cell.angle_alpha   90.00
_cell.angle_beta   90.00
_cell.angle_gamma   90.00
#
_symmetry.space_group_name_H-M   'P 1'
#
loop_
_entity.id
_entity.type
_entity.pdbx_description
1 polymer ?
#
loop_
_entity_poly.entity_id
_entity_poly.type
_entity_poly.pdbx_seq_one_letter_code
_entity_poly.pdbx_strand_id
1 'polypeptide(L)'
;MERILSPYISGYLHLNGKPVEGINIERTIVFKGVASDSTQSDAEGHFVFEAVLLDSKHQQHSLQDIRVKLDLSTEFQGDEVTIWQSKVHSFHPSPLLLISLESLACNLDAPLKVFTYPTTQTEPVTNEIYSVCDLNALTFEELY
;
A
#
# COMPACT_ATOMS: atom_id res chain seq x y z
N MET A 1 15.72 14.04 -4.94
CA MET A 1 14.78 13.09 -4.33
C MET A 1 14.46 12.03 -5.36
N GLU A 2 14.44 10.78 -4.95
CA GLU A 2 14.06 9.67 -5.83
C GLU A 2 12.55 9.72 -6.09
N ARG A 3 12.16 9.36 -7.31
CA ARG A 3 10.76 9.28 -7.73
C ARG A 3 10.31 7.84 -7.55
N ILE A 4 9.21 7.62 -6.85
CA ILE A 4 8.80 6.30 -6.36
C ILE A 4 7.44 5.93 -6.98
N LEU A 5 7.31 4.69 -7.44
CA LEU A 5 6.05 4.08 -7.86
C LEU A 5 5.45 3.21 -6.75
N SER A 6 6.30 2.50 -6.01
CA SER A 6 5.90 1.80 -4.79
C SER A 6 7.02 1.97 -3.77
N PRO A 7 6.73 2.49 -2.57
CA PRO A 7 7.70 2.52 -1.48
C PRO A 7 8.20 1.13 -1.09
N TYR A 8 9.22 1.09 -0.24
CA TYR A 8 9.49 -0.14 0.51
C TYR A 8 8.25 -0.46 1.36
N ILE A 9 7.86 -1.73 1.37
CA ILE A 9 6.71 -2.19 2.13
C ILE A 9 7.19 -3.29 3.05
N SER A 10 6.87 -3.17 4.33
CA SER A 10 7.11 -4.22 5.31
C SER A 10 5.88 -4.33 6.18
N GLY A 11 5.48 -5.56 6.45
CA GLY A 11 4.30 -5.79 7.26
C GLY A 11 4.27 -7.13 7.95
N TYR A 12 3.26 -7.28 8.78
CA TYR A 12 2.98 -8.44 9.60
C TYR A 12 1.51 -8.83 9.42
N LEU A 13 1.28 -10.06 8.95
CA LEU A 13 -0.05 -10.65 8.84
C LEU A 13 -0.37 -11.45 10.09
N HIS A 14 -1.54 -11.18 10.67
CA HIS A 14 -2.03 -11.93 11.81
C HIS A 14 -3.52 -12.25 11.71
N LEU A 15 -3.92 -13.27 12.47
CA LEU A 15 -5.30 -13.63 12.71
C LEU A 15 -5.49 -13.80 14.21
N ASN A 16 -6.39 -13.01 14.82
CA ASN A 16 -6.64 -13.07 16.27
C ASN A 16 -5.35 -12.98 17.12
N GLY A 17 -4.42 -12.13 16.69
CA GLY A 17 -3.13 -11.89 17.35
C GLY A 17 -2.06 -12.96 17.09
N LYS A 18 -2.34 -13.99 16.28
CA LYS A 18 -1.35 -15.01 15.89
C LYS A 18 -0.78 -14.75 14.50
N PRO A 19 0.53 -14.95 14.27
CA PRO A 19 1.14 -14.81 12.95
C PRO A 19 0.48 -15.76 11.95
N VAL A 20 0.39 -15.33 10.68
CA VAL A 20 -0.06 -16.18 9.58
C VAL A 20 1.09 -16.40 8.60
N GLU A 21 1.63 -17.62 8.60
CA GLU A 21 2.76 -18.05 7.75
C GLU A 21 2.31 -18.50 6.36
N GLY A 22 3.18 -18.34 5.35
CA GLY A 22 3.06 -18.97 4.04
C GLY A 22 1.99 -18.36 3.15
N ILE A 23 1.48 -17.18 3.49
CA ILE A 23 0.47 -16.47 2.72
C ILE A 23 1.16 -15.78 1.55
N ASN A 24 0.69 -15.99 0.33
CA ASN A 24 1.19 -15.28 -0.85
C ASN A 24 0.51 -13.92 -0.97
N ILE A 25 1.29 -12.86 -0.80
CA ILE A 25 0.86 -11.48 -0.97
C ILE A 25 1.26 -11.03 -2.36
N GLU A 26 0.32 -10.52 -3.14
CA GLU A 26 0.56 -9.89 -4.43
C GLU A 26 0.53 -8.38 -4.27
N ARG A 27 1.53 -7.71 -4.85
CA ARG A 27 1.56 -6.26 -5.04
C ARG A 27 1.28 -5.96 -6.49
N THR A 28 0.31 -5.09 -6.75
CA THR A 28 -0.01 -4.56 -8.07
C THR A 28 0.21 -3.05 -8.12
N ILE A 29 0.99 -2.61 -9.11
CA ILE A 29 1.28 -1.20 -9.38
C ILE A 29 0.69 -0.85 -10.75
N VAL A 30 -0.22 0.12 -10.78
CA VAL A 30 -0.79 0.64 -12.03
C VAL A 30 -0.15 1.99 -12.34
N PHE A 31 0.70 1.99 -13.35
CA PHE A 31 1.41 3.16 -13.86
C PHE A 31 1.85 2.94 -15.31
N LYS A 32 1.26 3.69 -16.27
CA LYS A 32 1.49 3.52 -17.73
C LYS A 32 1.35 2.06 -18.22
N GLY A 33 0.63 1.23 -17.46
CA GLY A 33 0.59 -0.22 -17.57
C GLY A 33 0.29 -0.84 -16.20
N VAL A 34 0.35 -2.16 -16.13
CA VAL A 34 0.19 -2.92 -14.88
C VAL A 34 1.47 -3.74 -14.68
N ALA A 35 2.05 -3.63 -13.49
CA ALA A 35 3.13 -4.48 -13.03
C ALA A 35 2.72 -5.14 -11.72
N SER A 36 3.00 -6.44 -11.56
CA SER A 36 2.82 -7.12 -10.29
C SER A 36 4.01 -8.00 -9.93
N ASP A 37 4.20 -8.15 -8.64
CA ASP A 37 5.14 -9.08 -8.02
C ASP A 37 4.53 -9.65 -6.73
N SER A 38 5.10 -10.72 -6.20
CA SER A 38 4.59 -11.35 -5.00
C SER A 38 5.70 -11.72 -4.02
N THR A 39 5.32 -11.85 -2.77
CA THR A 39 6.15 -12.32 -1.67
C THR A 39 5.33 -13.29 -0.81
N GLN A 40 5.96 -13.99 0.12
CA GLN A 40 5.27 -14.83 1.09
C GLN A 40 5.57 -14.39 2.52
N SER A 41 4.57 -14.51 3.39
CA SER A 41 4.79 -14.30 4.82
C SER A 41 5.65 -15.42 5.43
N ASP A 42 6.59 -15.05 6.29
CA ASP A 42 7.45 -16.00 7.02
C ASP A 42 6.72 -16.66 8.21
N ALA A 43 7.44 -17.49 8.97
CA ALA A 43 6.90 -18.21 10.14
C ALA A 43 6.39 -17.26 11.24
N GLU A 44 6.95 -16.06 11.30
CA GLU A 44 6.55 -14.99 12.19
C GLU A 44 5.49 -14.07 11.56
N GLY A 45 4.97 -14.40 10.37
CA GLY A 45 3.93 -13.66 9.66
C GLY A 45 4.41 -12.40 8.95
N HIS A 46 5.71 -12.15 8.88
CA HIS A 46 6.26 -10.94 8.25
C HIS A 46 6.42 -11.11 6.75
N PHE A 47 6.27 -10.01 6.02
CA PHE A 47 6.49 -9.93 4.58
C PHE A 47 7.16 -8.62 4.19
N VAL A 48 7.88 -8.63 3.07
CA VAL A 48 8.56 -7.45 2.54
C VAL A 48 8.44 -7.35 1.03
N PHE A 49 8.37 -6.11 0.54
CA PHE A 49 8.59 -5.76 -0.86
C PHE A 49 9.61 -4.63 -0.97
N GLU A 50 10.56 -4.82 -1.86
CA GLU A 50 11.51 -3.77 -2.22
C GLU A 50 10.81 -2.59 -2.93
N ALA A 51 11.37 -1.39 -2.75
CA ALA A 51 10.86 -0.20 -3.40
C ALA A 51 10.95 -0.31 -4.94
N VAL A 52 9.92 0.16 -5.63
CA VAL A 52 9.91 0.30 -7.09
C VAL A 52 10.08 1.77 -7.43
N LEU A 53 11.23 2.10 -8.00
CA LEU A 53 11.57 3.46 -8.41
C LEU A 53 11.07 3.73 -9.83
N LEU A 54 10.70 4.99 -10.08
CA LEU A 54 10.41 5.48 -11.41
C LEU A 54 11.71 5.63 -12.21
N ASP A 55 11.71 5.19 -13.47
CA ASP A 55 12.86 5.36 -14.36
C ASP A 55 13.33 6.82 -14.38
N SER A 56 14.63 7.03 -14.15
CA SER A 56 15.30 8.33 -14.24
C SER A 56 15.04 9.05 -15.58
N LYS A 57 14.85 8.31 -16.67
CA LYS A 57 14.57 8.83 -18.01
C LYS A 57 13.12 9.25 -18.20
N HIS A 58 12.22 8.93 -17.26
CA HIS A 58 10.83 9.29 -17.37
C HIS A 58 10.65 10.82 -17.40
N GLN A 59 10.04 11.30 -18.49
CA GLN A 59 9.56 12.66 -18.61
C GLN A 59 8.05 12.68 -18.38
N GLN A 60 7.62 13.57 -17.49
CA GLN A 60 6.21 13.82 -17.25
C GLN A 60 5.68 14.72 -18.38
N HIS A 61 4.66 14.25 -19.11
CA HIS A 61 4.06 15.01 -20.20
C HIS A 61 2.68 15.57 -19.81
N SER A 62 2.03 15.00 -18.79
CA SER A 62 0.73 15.44 -18.30
C SER A 62 0.57 15.30 -16.77
N LEU A 63 -0.46 15.93 -16.20
CA LEU A 63 -0.87 15.71 -14.79
C LEU A 63 -1.57 14.35 -14.58
N GLN A 64 -1.98 13.66 -15.64
CA GLN A 64 -2.49 12.29 -15.54
C GLN A 64 -1.34 11.29 -15.36
N ASP A 65 -0.13 11.67 -15.79
CA ASP A 65 1.05 10.81 -15.77
C ASP A 65 1.60 10.58 -14.36
N ILE A 66 1.05 11.19 -13.30
CA ILE A 66 1.53 11.03 -11.92
C ILE A 66 0.59 10.19 -11.05
N ARG A 67 -0.47 9.63 -11.65
CA ARG A 67 -1.42 8.76 -10.96
C ARG A 67 -0.83 7.37 -10.86
N VAL A 68 -0.50 6.97 -9.64
CA VAL A 68 -0.02 5.63 -9.32
C VAL A 68 -1.06 4.94 -8.45
N LYS A 69 -1.58 3.80 -8.90
CA LYS A 69 -2.38 2.91 -8.03
C LYS A 69 -1.44 1.87 -7.43
N LEU A 70 -1.55 1.66 -6.13
CA LEU A 70 -0.85 0.59 -5.41
C LEU A 70 -1.88 -0.25 -4.68
N ASP A 71 -1.94 -1.53 -5.03
CA ASP A 71 -2.76 -2.54 -4.38
C ASP A 71 -1.84 -3.63 -3.77
N LEU A 72 -2.18 -4.08 -2.57
CA LEU A 72 -1.68 -5.29 -1.94
C LEU A 72 -2.89 -6.18 -1.65
N SER A 73 -2.87 -7.41 -2.15
CA SER A 73 -3.92 -8.39 -1.87
C SER A 73 -3.36 -9.77 -1.60
N THR A 74 -4.18 -10.62 -1.01
CA THR A 74 -3.88 -12.03 -0.79
C THR A 74 -5.15 -12.84 -0.93
N GLU A 75 -5.02 -14.12 -1.25
CA GLU A 75 -6.07 -15.10 -1.05
C GLU A 75 -5.96 -15.68 0.36
N PHE A 76 -7.05 -15.67 1.12
CA PHE A 76 -7.11 -16.25 2.46
C PHE A 76 -8.44 -16.96 2.66
N GLN A 77 -8.39 -18.25 3.02
CA GLN A 77 -9.58 -19.10 3.19
C GLN A 77 -10.52 -19.16 1.97
N GLY A 78 -10.00 -18.91 0.77
CA GLY A 78 -10.75 -18.92 -0.50
C GLY A 78 -11.35 -17.57 -0.89
N ASP A 79 -11.16 -16.53 -0.07
CA ASP A 79 -11.58 -15.16 -0.36
C ASP A 79 -10.38 -14.25 -0.66
N GLU A 80 -10.57 -13.29 -1.56
CA GLU A 80 -9.59 -12.23 -1.79
C GLU A 80 -9.68 -11.17 -0.68
N VAL A 81 -8.57 -10.93 0.00
CA VAL A 81 -8.44 -9.92 1.05
C VAL A 81 -7.59 -8.76 0.52
N THR A 82 -8.14 -7.56 0.54
CA THR A 82 -7.38 -6.32 0.25
C THR A 82 -6.60 -5.91 1.50
N ILE A 83 -5.27 -6.06 1.45
CA ILE A 83 -4.37 -5.61 2.52
C ILE A 83 -4.24 -4.09 2.47
N TRP A 84 -4.00 -3.54 1.29
CA TRP A 84 -3.83 -2.11 1.07
C TRP A 84 -4.31 -1.75 -0.34
N GLN A 85 -5.02 -0.63 -0.48
CA GLN A 85 -5.31 -0.04 -1.76
C GLN A 85 -5.25 1.48 -1.65
N SER A 86 -4.51 2.10 -2.58
CA SER A 86 -4.34 3.55 -2.61
C SER A 86 -4.17 4.07 -4.04
N LYS A 87 -4.49 5.34 -4.24
CA LYS A 87 -4.15 6.10 -5.43
C LYS A 87 -3.35 7.31 -5.00
N VAL A 88 -2.14 7.46 -5.53
CA VAL A 88 -1.24 8.55 -5.23
C VAL A 88 -1.10 9.41 -6.47
N HIS A 89 -1.25 10.73 -6.32
CA HIS A 89 -1.16 11.71 -7.39
C HIS A 89 0.21 12.42 -7.40
N SER A 90 1.27 11.68 -7.13
CA SER A 90 2.64 12.18 -6.98
C SER A 90 3.64 11.03 -7.10
N PHE A 91 4.87 11.35 -7.51
CA PHE A 91 6.03 10.45 -7.40
C PHE A 91 6.85 10.67 -6.14
N HIS A 92 6.44 11.63 -5.31
CA HIS A 92 7.01 11.96 -4.02
C HIS A 92 5.90 11.73 -2.99
N PRO A 93 5.66 10.47 -2.58
CA PRO A 93 4.60 10.13 -1.64
C PRO A 93 4.75 10.91 -0.33
N SER A 94 3.63 11.25 0.30
CA SER A 94 3.63 11.83 1.65
C SER A 94 4.45 10.98 2.63
N PRO A 95 5.24 11.58 3.54
CA PRO A 95 5.95 10.84 4.59
C PRO A 95 5.05 9.95 5.45
N LEU A 96 3.78 10.32 5.65
CA LEU A 96 2.82 9.51 6.40
C LEU A 96 2.49 8.19 5.67
N LEU A 97 2.43 8.22 4.34
CA LEU A 97 2.22 7.03 3.52
C LEU A 97 3.46 6.12 3.57
N LEU A 98 4.67 6.70 3.50
CA LEU A 98 5.92 5.96 3.63
C LEU A 98 5.99 5.22 4.97
N ILE A 99 5.83 5.95 6.08
CA ILE A 99 5.87 5.37 7.43
C ILE A 99 4.79 4.28 7.60
N SER A 100 3.59 4.48 7.03
CA SER A 100 2.52 3.47 7.13
C SER A 100 2.89 2.17 6.41
N LEU A 101 3.46 2.27 5.20
CA LEU A 101 3.84 1.09 4.41
C LEU A 101 5.08 0.36 4.95
N GLU A 102 5.97 1.06 5.65
CA GLU A 102 7.17 0.47 6.27
C GLU A 102 6.86 -0.41 7.51
N SER A 103 5.65 -0.32 8.07
CA SER A 103 5.30 -1.03 9.31
C SER A 103 3.83 -1.45 9.36
N LEU A 104 3.33 -2.10 8.31
CA LEU A 104 1.95 -2.57 8.26
C LEU A 104 1.70 -3.67 9.30
N ALA A 105 0.63 -3.54 10.08
CA ALA A 105 0.13 -4.61 10.94
C ALA A 105 -1.30 -4.94 10.54
N CYS A 106 -1.52 -6.13 9.97
CA CYS A 106 -2.74 -6.44 9.24
C CYS A 106 -3.44 -7.66 9.84
N ASN A 107 -4.68 -7.46 10.27
CA ASN A 107 -5.56 -8.53 10.69
C ASN A 107 -6.40 -9.01 9.51
N LEU A 108 -6.22 -10.25 9.06
CA LEU A 108 -6.91 -10.77 7.87
C LEU A 108 -8.43 -10.93 8.05
N ASP A 109 -8.93 -10.89 9.30
CA ASP A 109 -10.36 -10.95 9.63
C ASP A 109 -10.93 -9.57 10.03
N ALA A 110 -10.13 -8.50 9.95
CA ALA A 110 -10.63 -7.15 10.16
C ALA A 110 -11.45 -6.69 8.95
N PRO A 111 -12.51 -5.87 9.17
CA PRO A 111 -13.20 -5.23 8.07
C PRO A 111 -12.25 -4.26 7.35
N LEU A 112 -12.48 -4.08 6.05
CA LEU A 112 -11.80 -3.06 5.26
C LEU A 112 -12.18 -1.66 5.81
N LYS A 113 -11.18 -0.88 6.19
CA LYS A 113 -11.32 0.47 6.73
C LYS A 113 -10.87 1.49 5.69
N VAL A 114 -11.42 2.71 5.78
CA VAL A 114 -11.01 3.85 4.96
C VAL A 114 -10.19 4.81 5.81
N PHE A 115 -9.07 5.26 5.26
CA PHE A 115 -8.17 6.21 5.89
C PHE A 115 -7.86 7.36 4.94
N THR A 116 -7.60 8.53 5.50
CA THR A 116 -7.17 9.72 4.77
C THR A 116 -5.92 10.31 5.43
N TYR A 117 -5.26 11.20 4.70
CA TYR A 117 -4.15 12.00 5.23
C TYR A 117 -4.21 13.43 4.65
N PRO A 118 -3.62 14.41 5.35
CA PRO A 118 -3.62 15.79 4.91
C PRO A 118 -2.99 15.96 3.53
N THR A 119 -3.57 16.85 2.72
CA THR A 119 -2.98 17.24 1.44
C THR A 119 -1.69 18.03 1.65
N THR A 120 -0.79 17.93 0.67
CA THR A 120 0.48 18.67 0.66
C THR A 120 0.60 19.46 -0.65
N GLN A 121 1.60 20.32 -0.77
CA GLN A 121 1.87 21.01 -2.05
C GLN A 121 2.16 20.03 -3.19
N THR A 122 2.78 18.88 -2.89
CA THR A 122 3.12 17.83 -3.87
C THR A 122 2.00 16.81 -4.06
N GLU A 123 1.06 16.73 -3.11
CA GLU A 123 -0.14 15.88 -3.17
C GLU A 123 -1.37 16.72 -2.79
N PRO A 124 -1.88 17.56 -3.70
CA PRO A 124 -2.92 18.53 -3.39
C PRO A 124 -4.33 17.91 -3.31
N VAL A 125 -4.45 16.60 -3.51
CA VAL A 125 -5.72 15.86 -3.50
C VAL A 125 -5.71 14.90 -2.32
N THR A 126 -6.78 14.94 -1.51
CA THR A 126 -6.96 13.97 -0.41
C THR A 126 -7.09 12.59 -1.02
N ASN A 127 -6.20 11.67 -0.63
CA ASN A 127 -6.22 10.30 -1.11
C ASN A 127 -6.82 9.41 -0.04
N GLU A 128 -7.78 8.58 -0.46
CA GLU A 128 -8.31 7.51 0.36
C GLU A 128 -7.38 6.30 0.28
N ILE A 129 -7.17 5.67 1.43
CA ILE A 129 -6.48 4.41 1.59
C ILE A 129 -7.49 3.41 2.16
N TYR A 130 -7.64 2.29 1.48
CA TYR A 130 -8.48 1.18 1.91
C TYR A 130 -7.58 0.09 2.45
N SER A 131 -7.77 -0.33 3.70
CA SER A 131 -6.89 -1.31 4.32
C SER A 131 -7.54 -2.06 5.48
N VAL A 132 -7.20 -3.33 5.63
CA VAL A 132 -7.50 -4.13 6.84
C VAL A 132 -6.47 -3.94 7.95
N CYS A 133 -5.40 -3.18 7.68
CA CYS A 133 -4.32 -2.93 8.62
C CYS A 133 -4.62 -1.79 9.59
N ASP A 134 -3.87 -1.73 10.70
CA ASP A 134 -3.95 -0.66 11.67
C ASP A 134 -2.97 0.47 11.30
N LEU A 135 -3.51 1.54 10.70
CA LEU A 135 -2.73 2.64 10.14
C LEU A 135 -2.69 3.85 11.09
N ASN A 136 -1.92 3.73 12.18
CA ASN A 136 -1.87 4.74 13.25
C ASN A 136 -1.36 6.12 12.81
N ALA A 137 -0.66 6.22 11.68
CA ALA A 137 -0.17 7.47 11.13
C ALA A 137 -1.19 8.22 10.27
N LEU A 138 -2.35 7.61 9.98
CA LEU A 138 -3.40 8.14 9.11
C LEU A 138 -4.68 8.41 9.90
N THR A 139 -5.57 9.23 9.33
CA THR A 139 -6.88 9.51 9.92
C THR A 139 -7.87 8.45 9.47
N PHE A 140 -8.50 7.75 10.42
CA PHE A 140 -9.60 6.82 10.13
C PHE A 140 -10.88 7.60 9.81
N GLU A 141 -11.56 7.22 8.73
CA GLU A 141 -12.88 7.75 8.35
C GLU A 141 -13.96 6.73 8.72
N GLU A 142 -14.81 7.05 9.70
CA GLU A 142 -16.03 6.27 9.93
C GLU A 142 -17.02 6.54 8.78
N LEU A 143 -17.30 5.52 7.97
CA LEU A 143 -18.39 5.58 7.00
C LEU A 143 -19.72 5.46 7.76
N TYR A 144 -20.45 6.57 7.89
CA TYR A 144 -21.80 6.66 8.48
C TYR A 144 -22.90 6.17 7.55
#